data_AF-D8SR71-F1
#
_entry.id   AF-D8SR71-F1
#
_cell.length_a   1.000
_cell.length_b   1.000
_cell.length_c   1.000
_cell.angle_alpha   90.00
_cell.angle_beta   90.00
_cell.angle_gamma   90.00
#
_symmetry.space_group_name_H-M   'P 1'
#
loop_
_entity.id
_entity.type
_entity.pdbx_description
1 polymer ?
#
loop_
_entity_poly.entity_id
_entity_poly.type
_entity_poly.pdbx_seq_one_letter_code
_entity_poly.pdbx_strand_id
1 'polypeptide(L)' 'GLDKETIESLPVFPFTSEKCSKYGKVATECSVCLTDFQEDEVVKILPGCSHFFHTDCIDMWLFSHSTCPLCRCILVP' A
#
# COMPACT_ATOMS: atom_id res chain seq x y z
N GLY A 1 14.57 6.23 4.17
CA GLY A 1 13.12 6.00 4.16
C GLY A 1 12.45 6.95 5.13
N LEU A 2 11.28 6.55 5.61
CA LEU A 2 10.47 7.27 6.59
C LEU A 2 10.70 6.69 7.99
N ASP A 3 10.40 7.49 9.02
CA ASP A 3 10.40 7.01 10.39
C ASP A 3 9.18 6.12 10.67
N LYS A 4 9.27 5.34 11.75
CA LYS A 4 8.25 4.36 12.13
C LYS A 4 6.89 5.01 12.40
N GLU A 5 6.86 6.16 13.05
CA GLU A 5 5.62 6.84 13.44
C GLU A 5 4.85 7.31 12.19
N THR A 6 5.56 7.90 11.23
CA THR A 6 5.00 8.26 9.92
C THR A 6 4.43 7.04 9.21
N ILE A 7 5.19 5.93 9.16
CA ILE A 7 4.75 4.69 8.49
C ILE A 7 3.50 4.10 9.15
N GLU A 8 3.45 4.06 10.49
CA GLU A 8 2.31 3.52 11.24
C GLU A 8 1.06 4.41 11.13
N SER A 9 1.22 5.72 10.90
CA SER A 9 0.11 6.66 10.71
C SER A 9 -0.59 6.55 9.35
N LEU A 10 0.02 5.82 8.39
CA LEU A 10 -0.54 5.67 7.04
C LEU A 10 -1.89 4.94 7.07
N PRO A 11 -2.84 5.36 6.21
CA PRO A 11 -4.19 4.84 6.25
C PRO A 11 -4.25 3.35 5.84
N VAL A 12 -4.94 2.55 6.64
CA VAL A 12 -5.15 1.12 6.43
C VAL A 12 -6.63 0.81 6.23
N PHE A 13 -6.91 -0.19 5.40
CA PHE A 13 -8.28 -0.62 5.11
C PHE A 13 -8.34 -2.14 4.93
N PRO A 14 -9.48 -2.77 5.27
CA PRO A 14 -9.73 -4.14 4.88
C PRO A 14 -9.92 -4.21 3.36
N PHE A 15 -9.17 -5.11 2.73
CA PHE A 15 -9.29 -5.39 1.31
C PHE A 15 -10.63 -6.07 1.03
N THR A 16 -11.39 -5.53 0.09
CA THR A 16 -12.58 -6.19 -0.44
C THR A 16 -12.56 -6.11 -1.96
N SER A 17 -12.79 -7.26 -2.61
CA SER A 17 -12.79 -7.39 -4.07
C SER A 17 -13.74 -6.38 -4.76
N GLU A 18 -14.89 -6.12 -4.12
CA GLU A 18 -15.90 -5.16 -4.57
C GLU A 18 -15.43 -3.70 -4.57
N LYS A 19 -14.62 -3.29 -3.58
CA LYS A 19 -14.14 -1.90 -3.49
C LYS A 19 -13.02 -1.63 -4.50
N CYS A 20 -12.16 -2.60 -4.77
CA CYS A 20 -11.06 -2.45 -5.73
C CYS A 20 -11.53 -2.29 -7.18
N SER A 21 -12.69 -2.86 -7.53
CA SER A 21 -13.33 -2.62 -8.84
C SER A 21 -13.64 -1.13 -9.09
N LYS A 22 -13.82 -0.31 -8.06
CA LYS A 22 -14.13 1.12 -8.20
C LYS A 22 -12.91 2.01 -8.48
N TYR A 23 -11.69 1.54 -8.21
CA TYR A 23 -10.46 2.36 -8.33
C TYR A 23 -9.72 2.20 -9.67
N GLY A 24 -10.39 1.65 -10.70
CA GLY A 24 -10.00 1.85 -12.12
C GLY A 24 -8.80 1.07 -12.64
N LYS A 25 -8.03 0.39 -11.79
CA LYS A 25 -7.10 -0.69 -12.15
C LYS A 25 -7.00 -1.61 -10.95
N VAL A 26 -7.52 -2.82 -11.08
CA VAL A 26 -7.59 -3.78 -9.99
C VAL A 26 -6.17 -4.24 -9.68
N ALA A 27 -5.51 -3.61 -8.70
CA ALA A 27 -4.37 -4.24 -8.05
C ALA A 27 -4.95 -5.35 -7.17
N THR A 28 -5.06 -6.55 -7.73
CA THR A 28 -5.48 -7.76 -7.00
C THR A 28 -4.33 -8.37 -6.21
N GLU A 29 -3.10 -7.95 -6.48
CA GLU A 29 -1.89 -8.46 -5.85
C GLU A 29 -1.04 -7.33 -5.28
N CYS A 30 -0.29 -7.65 -4.24
CA CYS A 30 0.73 -6.76 -3.71
C CYS A 30 1.97 -6.84 -4.60
N SER A 31 2.37 -5.73 -5.22
CA SER A 31 3.53 -5.71 -6.13
C SER A 31 4.89 -5.88 -5.43
N VAL A 32 4.91 -5.97 -4.10
CA VAL A 32 6.14 -6.18 -3.31
C VAL A 32 6.39 -7.67 -3.08
N CYS A 33 5.36 -8.42 -2.67
CA CYS A 33 5.46 -9.87 -2.44
C CYS A 33 4.92 -10.71 -3.61
N LEU A 34 4.30 -10.08 -4.62
CA LEU A 34 3.69 -10.71 -5.79
C LEU A 34 2.63 -11.77 -5.41
N THR A 35 1.92 -11.52 -4.31
CA THR A 35 0.86 -12.40 -3.81
C THR A 35 -0.48 -11.66 -3.88
N ASP A 36 -1.52 -12.38 -4.25
CA ASP A 36 -2.90 -11.88 -4.27
C ASP A 36 -3.34 -11.43 -2.88
N PHE A 37 -4.12 -10.36 -2.83
CA PHE A 37 -4.82 -9.93 -1.62
C PHE A 37 -5.99 -10.86 -1.34
N GLN A 38 -6.14 -11.24 -0.08
CA GLN A 38 -7.30 -12.01 0.38
C GLN A 38 -8.38 -11.09 0.94
N GLU A 39 -9.64 -11.53 0.89
CA GLU A 39 -10.75 -10.78 1.50
C GLU A 39 -10.49 -10.56 2.99
N ASP A 40 -10.82 -9.38 3.47
CA ASP A 40 -10.60 -8.91 4.84
C ASP A 40 -9.12 -8.74 5.27
N GLU A 41 -8.14 -8.95 4.37
CA GLU A 41 -6.74 -8.61 4.66
C GLU A 41 -6.56 -7.11 4.84
N VAL A 42 -5.75 -6.73 5.82
CA VAL A 42 -5.45 -5.32 6.07
C VAL A 42 -4.36 -4.85 5.11
N VAL A 43 -4.76 -3.99 4.18
CA VAL A 43 -3.87 -3.33 3.23
C VAL A 43 -3.66 -1.87 3.61
N LYS A 44 -2.48 -1.35 3.31
CA LYS A 44 -2.10 0.04 3.54
C LYS A 44 -2.12 0.80 2.23
N ILE A 45 -2.67 2.02 2.27
CA ILE A 45 -2.81 2.90 1.11
C ILE A 45 -1.80 4.03 1.20
N LEU A 46 -1.06 4.22 0.11
CA LEU A 46 -0.13 5.33 0.01
C LEU A 46 -0.84 6.63 -0.37
N PRO A 47 -0.77 7.70 0.46
CA PRO A 47 -1.30 8.99 0.09
C PRO A 47 -0.58 9.54 -1.14
N GLY A 48 -1.32 10.30 -1.97
CA GLY A 48 -0.80 10.92 -3.20
C GLY A 48 -0.92 10.06 -4.46
N CYS A 49 -0.84 8.72 -4.36
CA CYS A 49 -1.03 7.82 -5.50
C CYS A 49 -2.12 6.76 -5.32
N SER A 50 -2.63 6.58 -4.10
CA SER A 50 -3.73 5.66 -3.78
C SER A 50 -3.47 4.20 -4.15
N HIS A 51 -2.22 3.78 -4.22
CA HIS A 51 -1.85 2.38 -4.40
C HIS A 51 -1.89 1.62 -3.07
N PHE A 52 -2.32 0.37 -3.14
CA PHE A 52 -2.53 -0.53 -2.00
C PHE A 52 -1.44 -1.60 -1.94
N PHE A 53 -1.00 -1.95 -0.74
CA PHE A 53 0.01 -2.98 -0.49
C PHE A 53 -0.30 -3.69 0.83
N HIS A 54 0.22 -4.90 1.05
CA HIS A 54 0.20 -5.50 2.38
C HIS A 54 0.95 -4.60 3.35
N THR A 55 0.38 -4.44 4.55
CA THR A 55 0.91 -3.54 5.58
C THR A 55 2.38 -3.85 5.87
N ASP A 56 2.72 -5.12 6.13
CA ASP A 56 4.10 -5.52 6.41
C ASP A 56 5.04 -5.27 5.22
N CYS A 57 4.58 -5.55 4.00
CA CYS A 57 5.38 -5.42 2.79
C CYS A 57 5.75 -3.96 2.51
N ILE A 58 4.79 -3.05 2.61
CA ILE A 58 5.06 -1.64 2.35
C ILE A 58 5.80 -0.98 3.50
N ASP A 59 5.57 -1.40 4.74
CA ASP A 59 6.29 -0.86 5.89
C ASP A 59 7.79 -1.18 5.80
N MET A 60 8.13 -2.43 5.46
CA MET A 60 9.52 -2.85 5.19
C MET A 60 10.17 -2.01 4.09
N TRP A 61 9.43 -1.76 2.99
CA TRP A 61 9.91 -0.92 1.91
C TRP A 61 10.17 0.52 2.36
N LEU A 62 9.24 1.08 3.14
CA LEU A 62 9.26 2.49 3.53
C LEU A 62 10.33 2.85 4.57
N PHE A 63 10.82 1.88 5.35
CA PHE A 63 12.00 2.11 6.18
C PHE A 63 13.23 2.50 5.34
N SER A 64 13.36 1.93 4.13
CA SER A 64 14.50 2.22 3.23
C SER A 64 14.17 3.34 2.23
N HIS A 65 12.96 3.38 1.68
CA HIS A 65 12.57 4.25 0.59
C HIS A 65 11.40 5.18 0.97
N SER A 66 11.31 6.37 0.41
CA SER A 66 10.16 7.28 0.60
C SER A 66 9.29 7.38 -0.65
N THR A 67 9.22 6.30 -1.43
CA THR A 67 8.55 6.27 -2.73
C THR A 67 7.63 5.06 -2.87
N CYS A 68 6.58 5.22 -3.66
CA CYS A 68 5.69 4.11 -4.03
C CYS A 68 6.42 3.08 -4.91
N PRO A 69 6.39 1.77 -4.58
CA PRO A 69 6.99 0.71 -5.40
C PRO A 69 6.46 0.65 -6.83
N LEU A 70 5.18 1.00 -7.04
CA LEU A 70 4.50 0.91 -8.34
C LEU A 70 4.78 2.11 -9.26
N CYS A 71 4.58 3.33 -8.76
CA CYS A 71 4.62 4.53 -9.59
C CYS A 71 5.76 5.50 -9.25
N ARG A 72 6.56 5.19 -8.23
CA ARG A 72 7.66 6.03 -7.72
C ARG A 72 7.24 7.42 -7.25
N CYS A 73 5.94 7.65 -7.04
CA CYS A 73 5.45 8.86 -6.37
C CYS A 73 6.11 8.96 -4.99
N ILE A 74 6.62 10.14 -4.67
CA ILE A 74 7.27 10.40 -3.38
C ILE A 74 6.17 10.60 -2.34
N LEU A 75 6.29 9.86 -1.23
CA LEU A 75 5.48 10.08 -0.04
C LEU A 75 6.05 11.31 0.67
N VAL A 76 5.28 12.38 0.66
CA VAL A 76 5.53 13.57 1.49
C VAL A 76 4.72 13.39 2.77
N PRO A 77 5.34 13.52 3.96
CA PRO A 77 4.63 13.55 5.24
C PRO A 77 3.56 14.65 5.30
#